data_AF-A0A0R1GE79-F1
#
_entry.id   AF-A0A0R1GE79-F1
#
_cell.length_a   1.000
_cell.length_b   1.000
_cell.length_c   1.000
_cell.angle_alpha   90.00
_cell.angle_beta   90.00
_cell.angle_gamma   90.00
#
_symmetry.space_group_name_H-M   'P 1'
#
loop_
_entity.id
_entity.type
_entity.pdbx_description
1 polymer ?
#
loop_
_entity_poly.entity_id
_entity_poly.type
_entity_poly.pdbx_seq_one_letter_code
_entity_poly.pdbx_strand_id
1 'polypeptide(L)'
;MWIDWHLVNGVAMLLLVLGVTFLLSGAVGFFMTNRQDATFDRQRKFEALESQRWAQTFHYIALDVYQADARRLMGINNGTTKNVYFVQLADGSLHTEGSRVMLKPVQIDYHSQDYSVLMFQTQHKRRCYRVQLDQATYQLLLTSWFKPLQAVA
;
A
#
# COMPACT_ATOMS: atom_id res chain seq x y z
N MET A 1 57.32 33.31 3.09
CA MET A 1 56.39 32.34 2.46
C MET A 1 55.00 32.77 2.89
N TRP A 2 54.25 33.45 2.00
CA TRP A 2 52.91 33.97 2.32
C TRP A 2 51.89 32.86 2.03
N ILE A 3 51.13 32.46 3.05
CA ILE A 3 50.02 31.52 2.86
C ILE A 3 48.86 32.34 2.30
N ASP A 4 48.38 31.95 1.12
CA ASP A 4 47.28 32.61 0.44
C ASP A 4 45.96 32.24 1.14
N TRP A 5 45.46 33.15 1.97
CA TRP A 5 44.27 32.95 2.81
C TRP A 5 42.99 32.69 2.01
N HIS A 6 42.95 33.10 0.73
CA HIS A 6 41.82 32.81 -0.16
C HIS A 6 41.76 31.33 -0.58
N LEU A 7 42.91 30.66 -0.68
CA LEU A 7 42.99 29.24 -1.01
C LEU A 7 42.47 28.38 0.16
N VAL A 8 42.80 28.77 1.40
CA VAL A 8 42.36 28.08 2.63
C VAL A 8 40.85 28.17 2.80
N ASN A 9 40.26 29.35 2.55
CA ASN A 9 38.81 29.55 2.63
C ASN A 9 38.04 28.80 1.53
N GLY A 10 38.59 28.75 0.30
CA GLY A 10 37.98 28.00 -0.81
C GLY A 10 37.94 26.49 -0.55
N VAL A 11 39.02 25.92 -0.01
CA VAL A 11 39.10 24.49 0.33
C VAL A 11 38.16 24.13 1.48
N ALA A 12 38.05 24.99 2.51
CA ALA A 12 37.13 24.78 3.61
C ALA A 12 35.65 24.79 3.17
N MET A 13 35.29 25.69 2.26
CA MET A 13 33.93 25.77 1.72
C MET A 13 33.59 24.55 0.85
N LEU A 14 34.55 24.05 0.06
CA LEU A 14 34.36 22.86 -0.77
C LEU A 14 34.18 21.59 0.08
N LEU A 15 34.93 21.45 1.18
CA LEU A 15 34.78 20.34 2.13
C LEU A 15 33.44 20.37 2.86
N LEU A 16 32.93 21.56 3.21
CA LEU A 16 31.60 21.74 3.79
C LEU A 16 30.50 21.31 2.83
N VAL A 17 30.58 21.72 1.56
CA VAL A 17 29.60 21.33 0.54
C VAL A 17 29.63 19.82 0.34
N LEU A 18 30.80 19.21 0.18
CA LEU A 18 30.93 17.75 0.02
C LEU A 18 30.40 16.98 1.23
N GLY A 19 30.65 17.46 2.45
CA GLY A 19 30.13 16.87 3.69
C GLY A 19 28.61 16.93 3.77
N VAL A 20 27.99 18.07 3.41
CA VAL A 20 26.54 18.23 3.41
C VAL A 20 25.88 17.35 2.34
N THR A 21 26.44 17.28 1.13
CA THR A 21 25.89 16.44 0.05
C THR A 21 25.98 14.95 0.40
N PHE A 22 27.06 14.52 1.07
CA PHE A 22 27.21 13.14 1.55
C PHE A 22 26.19 12.80 2.65
N LEU A 23 25.97 13.71 3.61
CA LEU A 23 24.95 13.54 4.65
C LEU A 23 23.53 13.49 4.08
N LEU A 24 23.20 14.33 3.09
CA LEU A 24 21.89 14.32 2.43
C LEU A 24 21.66 13.03 1.63
N SER A 25 22.68 12.56 0.91
CA SER A 25 22.61 11.30 0.15
C SER A 25 22.45 10.08 1.06
N GLY A 26 23.18 10.06 2.19
CA GLY A 26 23.05 9.02 3.22
C GLY A 26 21.68 9.02 3.90
N ALA A 27 21.13 10.21 4.19
CA ALA A 27 19.80 10.33 4.77
C ALA A 27 18.71 9.80 3.83
N VAL A 28 18.74 10.17 2.55
CA VAL A 28 17.77 9.69 1.55
C VAL A 28 17.82 8.17 1.40
N GLY A 29 19.02 7.58 1.34
CA GLY A 29 19.20 6.12 1.32
C GLY A 29 18.63 5.43 2.56
N PHE A 30 18.93 5.94 3.75
CA PHE A 30 18.44 5.40 5.02
C PHE A 30 16.89 5.47 5.13
N PHE A 31 16.26 6.55 4.66
CA PHE A 31 14.80 6.66 4.65
C PHE A 31 14.14 5.71 3.64
N MET A 32 14.75 5.47 2.47
CA MET A 32 14.23 4.52 1.49
C MET A 32 14.32 3.08 1.98
N THR A 33 15.47 2.66 2.52
CA THR A 33 15.68 1.32 3.07
C THR A 33 14.74 1.05 4.25
N ASN A 34 14.62 1.98 5.20
CA ASN A 34 13.71 1.81 6.34
C ASN A 34 12.23 1.69 5.94
N ARG A 35 11.79 2.38 4.85
CA ARG A 35 10.42 2.24 4.35
C ARG A 35 10.18 0.89 3.68
N GLN A 36 11.17 0.38 2.95
CA GLN A 36 11.10 -0.96 2.36
C GLN A 36 11.07 -2.01 3.48
N ASP A 37 11.99 -1.95 4.43
CA ASP A 37 12.05 -2.87 5.57
C ASP A 37 10.75 -2.86 6.39
N ALA A 38 10.19 -1.68 6.67
CA ALA A 38 8.91 -1.57 7.36
C ALA A 38 7.73 -2.21 6.59
N THR A 39 7.76 -2.13 5.25
CA THR A 39 6.74 -2.74 4.38
C THR A 39 6.88 -4.27 4.38
N PHE A 40 8.11 -4.78 4.25
CA PHE A 40 8.41 -6.21 4.31
C PHE A 40 8.06 -6.81 5.68
N ASP A 41 8.43 -6.15 6.77
CA ASP A 41 8.11 -6.59 8.13
C ASP A 41 6.60 -6.63 8.38
N ARG A 42 5.86 -5.64 7.86
CA ARG A 42 4.41 -5.64 7.95
C ARG A 42 3.80 -6.80 7.17
N GLN A 43 4.23 -7.01 5.93
CA GLN A 43 3.74 -8.11 5.11
C GLN A 43 3.94 -9.45 5.82
N ARG A 44 5.13 -9.71 6.37
CA ARG A 44 5.40 -10.95 7.12
C ARG A 44 4.51 -11.10 8.35
N LYS A 45 4.30 -10.03 9.12
CA LYS A 45 3.40 -10.04 10.29
C LYS A 45 1.96 -10.33 9.87
N PHE A 46 1.51 -9.70 8.79
CA PHE A 46 0.19 -9.94 8.21
C PHE A 46 0.03 -11.41 7.77
N GLU A 47 0.98 -11.93 6.99
CA GLU A 47 0.96 -13.31 6.49
C GLU A 47 0.96 -14.32 7.65
N ALA A 48 1.76 -14.10 8.69
CA ALA A 48 1.80 -14.95 9.87
C ALA A 48 0.44 -14.96 10.61
N LEU A 49 -0.19 -13.80 10.77
CA LEU A 49 -1.48 -13.68 11.45
C LEU A 49 -2.63 -14.28 10.63
N GLU A 50 -2.65 -14.06 9.31
CA GLU A 50 -3.69 -14.64 8.44
C GLU A 50 -3.50 -16.16 8.28
N SER A 51 -2.26 -16.68 8.26
CA SER A 51 -1.99 -18.13 8.23
C SER A 51 -2.42 -18.83 9.53
N GLN A 52 -2.37 -18.14 10.68
CA GLN A 52 -2.94 -18.66 11.92
C GLN A 52 -4.47 -18.62 11.93
N ARG A 53 -5.06 -17.66 11.21
CA ARG A 53 -6.51 -17.46 11.15
C ARG A 53 -7.20 -18.43 10.20
N TRP A 54 -6.55 -18.73 9.07
CA TRP A 54 -7.08 -19.57 8.02
C TRP A 54 -6.21 -20.80 7.84
N ALA A 55 -6.78 -21.99 8.04
CA ALA A 55 -6.05 -23.26 7.86
C ALA A 55 -5.78 -23.60 6.39
N GLN A 56 -6.35 -22.85 5.45
CA GLN A 56 -6.26 -23.06 4.01
C GLN A 56 -5.42 -21.97 3.35
N THR A 57 -4.92 -22.27 2.15
CA THR A 57 -4.21 -21.29 1.33
C THR A 57 -5.09 -20.08 1.04
N PHE A 58 -4.49 -18.89 1.08
CA PHE A 58 -5.14 -17.63 0.76
C PHE A 58 -4.29 -16.81 -0.21
N HIS A 59 -4.95 -15.98 -0.99
CA HIS A 59 -4.36 -14.93 -1.82
C HIS A 59 -4.70 -13.57 -1.21
N TYR A 60 -3.88 -12.56 -1.43
CA TYR A 60 -4.16 -11.25 -0.89
C TYR A 60 -3.60 -10.13 -1.77
N ILE A 61 -4.11 -8.93 -1.57
CA ILE A 61 -3.63 -7.70 -2.21
C ILE A 61 -3.70 -6.53 -1.22
N ALA A 62 -2.68 -5.68 -1.22
CA ALA A 62 -2.67 -4.46 -0.41
C ALA A 62 -3.23 -3.30 -1.25
N LEU A 63 -4.27 -2.63 -0.76
CA LEU A 63 -4.90 -1.51 -1.46
C LEU A 63 -4.87 -0.25 -0.60
N ASP A 64 -4.56 0.88 -1.21
CA ASP A 64 -4.62 2.18 -0.56
C ASP A 64 -6.06 2.71 -0.58
N VAL A 65 -6.79 2.43 0.51
CA VAL A 65 -8.18 2.82 0.69
C VAL A 65 -8.24 4.22 1.30
N TYR A 66 -9.06 5.12 0.78
CA TYR A 66 -9.25 6.45 1.37
C TYR A 66 -9.67 6.33 2.84
N GLN A 67 -9.04 7.11 3.73
CA GLN A 67 -9.21 6.96 5.18
C GLN A 67 -10.66 7.09 5.64
N ALA A 68 -11.45 7.94 4.98
CA ALA A 68 -12.87 8.10 5.26
C ALA A 68 -13.64 6.78 5.18
N ASP A 69 -13.25 5.90 4.26
CA ASP A 69 -13.90 4.62 4.00
C ASP A 69 -13.21 3.48 4.79
N ALA A 70 -11.93 3.66 5.14
CA ALA A 70 -11.11 2.69 5.88
C ALA A 70 -11.08 2.88 7.41
N ARG A 71 -11.89 3.78 7.99
CA ARG A 71 -11.83 4.13 9.43
C ARG A 71 -11.86 2.92 10.36
N ARG A 72 -12.69 1.91 10.03
CA ARG A 72 -12.89 0.68 10.82
C ARG A 72 -12.07 -0.51 10.32
N LEU A 73 -11.25 -0.32 9.29
CA LEU A 73 -10.40 -1.38 8.75
C LEU A 73 -9.05 -1.36 9.46
N MET A 74 -8.51 -2.56 9.69
CA MET A 74 -7.10 -2.70 10.06
C MET A 74 -6.23 -2.25 8.88
N GLY A 75 -5.08 -1.66 9.19
CA GLY A 75 -4.11 -1.23 8.19
C GLY A 75 -3.22 -0.08 8.67
N ILE A 76 -2.28 0.33 7.83
CA ILE A 76 -1.35 1.44 8.12
C ILE A 76 -1.83 2.71 7.44
N ASN A 77 -1.86 3.80 8.20
CA ASN A 77 -2.20 5.12 7.67
C ASN A 77 -1.04 5.68 6.83
N ASN A 78 -1.34 6.06 5.59
CA ASN A 78 -0.41 6.64 4.62
C ASN A 78 -0.93 8.02 4.15
N GLY A 79 -1.07 8.98 5.07
CA GLY A 79 -1.58 10.31 4.74
C GLY A 79 -3.09 10.33 4.56
N THR A 80 -3.60 10.52 3.34
CA THR A 80 -5.05 10.55 3.04
C THR A 80 -5.65 9.16 2.84
N THR A 81 -4.81 8.14 2.69
CA THR A 81 -5.20 6.74 2.53
C THR A 81 -4.75 5.91 3.73
N LYS A 82 -5.29 4.71 3.81
CA LYS A 82 -4.87 3.63 4.68
C LYS A 82 -4.61 2.42 3.79
N ASN A 83 -3.42 1.87 3.88
CA ASN A 83 -3.07 0.65 3.17
C ASN A 83 -3.70 -0.55 3.90
N VAL A 84 -4.63 -1.23 3.24
CA VAL A 84 -5.44 -2.31 3.83
C VAL A 84 -5.25 -3.56 2.97
N TYR A 85 -4.95 -4.69 3.61
CA TYR A 85 -4.97 -5.97 2.89
C TYR A 85 -6.39 -6.46 2.70
N PHE A 86 -6.69 -6.92 1.49
CA PHE A 86 -7.86 -7.74 1.21
C PHE A 86 -7.38 -9.17 0.98
N VAL A 87 -8.16 -10.15 1.41
CA VAL A 87 -7.81 -11.56 1.42
C VAL A 87 -8.87 -12.33 0.66
N GLN A 88 -8.45 -13.16 -0.29
CA GLN A 88 -9.27 -14.15 -0.98
C GLN A 88 -8.90 -15.54 -0.51
N LEU A 89 -9.88 -16.29 -0.05
CA LEU A 89 -9.71 -17.68 0.34
C LEU A 89 -9.88 -18.62 -0.85
N ALA A 90 -9.44 -19.88 -0.70
CA ALA A 90 -9.55 -20.91 -1.74
C ALA A 90 -10.99 -21.19 -2.22
N ASP A 91 -11.99 -20.92 -1.36
CA ASP A 91 -13.41 -21.02 -1.71
C ASP A 91 -13.95 -19.79 -2.49
N GLY A 92 -13.08 -18.81 -2.78
CA GLY A 92 -13.41 -17.57 -3.46
C GLY A 92 -13.99 -16.48 -2.56
N SER A 93 -14.18 -16.74 -1.26
CA SER A 93 -14.67 -15.72 -0.33
C SER A 93 -13.63 -14.63 -0.10
N LEU A 94 -14.08 -13.37 -0.06
CA LEU A 94 -13.23 -12.21 0.19
C LEU A 94 -13.43 -11.67 1.60
N HIS A 95 -12.35 -11.20 2.21
CA HIS A 95 -12.31 -10.60 3.54
C HIS A 95 -11.34 -9.42 3.54
N THR A 96 -11.41 -8.56 4.55
CA THR A 96 -10.37 -7.56 4.82
C THR A 96 -9.44 -8.05 5.93
N GLU A 97 -8.22 -7.52 5.98
CA GLU A 97 -7.22 -7.76 7.03
C GLU A 97 -7.86 -7.84 8.42
N GLY A 98 -7.60 -8.94 9.11
CA GLY A 98 -8.06 -9.12 10.49
C GLY A 98 -9.57 -9.24 10.68
N SER A 99 -10.36 -9.30 9.60
CA SER A 99 -11.82 -9.48 9.63
C SER A 99 -12.23 -10.90 9.23
N ARG A 100 -13.33 -11.40 9.79
CA ARG A 100 -14.02 -12.62 9.33
C ARG A 100 -15.32 -12.31 8.57
N VAL A 101 -15.59 -11.03 8.33
CA VAL A 101 -16.79 -10.60 7.62
C VAL A 101 -16.57 -10.82 6.13
N MET A 102 -17.32 -11.78 5.58
CA MET A 102 -17.32 -12.07 4.15
C MET A 102 -17.82 -10.86 3.35
N LEU A 103 -17.07 -10.54 2.30
CA LEU A 103 -17.34 -9.56 1.27
C LEU A 103 -17.68 -10.31 -0.02
N LYS A 104 -18.87 -10.07 -0.56
CA LYS A 104 -19.22 -10.53 -1.90
C LYS A 104 -18.93 -9.41 -2.89
N PRO A 105 -18.10 -9.61 -3.93
CA PRO A 105 -17.89 -8.60 -4.96
C PRO A 105 -19.21 -8.25 -5.65
N VAL A 106 -19.49 -6.96 -5.84
CA VAL A 106 -20.70 -6.46 -6.51
C VAL A 106 -20.37 -5.67 -7.75
N GLN A 107 -19.41 -4.75 -7.66
CA GLN A 107 -19.04 -3.86 -8.75
C GLN A 107 -17.66 -3.26 -8.48
N ILE A 108 -16.91 -2.99 -9.54
CA ILE A 108 -15.69 -2.19 -9.50
C ILE A 108 -15.77 -1.13 -10.60
N ASP A 109 -15.60 0.13 -10.22
CA ASP A 109 -15.63 1.26 -11.14
C ASP A 109 -14.26 1.94 -11.19
N TYR A 110 -13.69 2.07 -12.39
CA TYR A 110 -12.41 2.74 -12.60
C TYR A 110 -12.63 4.23 -12.89
N HIS A 111 -12.15 5.13 -12.02
CA HIS A 111 -12.08 6.56 -12.33
C HIS A 111 -10.62 6.94 -12.55
N SER A 112 -10.27 7.12 -13.82
CA SER A 112 -8.90 7.27 -14.31
C SER A 112 -8.09 8.44 -13.75
N GLN A 113 -8.70 9.35 -12.98
CA GLN A 113 -8.04 10.57 -12.51
C GLN A 113 -7.78 10.63 -11.00
N ASP A 114 -8.38 9.80 -10.14
CA ASP A 114 -8.21 9.97 -8.68
C ASP A 114 -8.41 8.71 -7.81
N TYR A 115 -9.30 7.80 -8.21
CA TYR A 115 -9.65 6.61 -7.42
C TYR A 115 -10.46 5.60 -8.24
N SER A 116 -10.50 4.37 -7.79
CA SER A 116 -11.52 3.39 -8.18
C SER A 116 -12.46 3.15 -7.02
N VAL A 117 -13.68 2.72 -7.31
CA VAL A 117 -14.66 2.34 -6.29
C VAL A 117 -14.80 0.83 -6.30
N LEU A 118 -14.51 0.19 -5.18
CA LEU A 118 -14.81 -1.22 -4.94
C LEU A 118 -16.10 -1.33 -4.15
N MET A 119 -17.10 -2.01 -4.72
CA MET A 119 -18.37 -2.27 -4.06
C MET A 119 -18.47 -3.74 -3.67
N PHE A 120 -18.75 -3.96 -2.38
CA PHE A 120 -18.96 -5.27 -1.81
C PHE A 120 -20.29 -5.35 -1.07
N GLN A 121 -20.92 -6.53 -1.10
CA GLN A 121 -22.09 -6.85 -0.30
C GLN A 121 -21.65 -7.70 0.91
N THR A 122 -21.97 -7.26 2.12
CA THR A 122 -21.92 -8.11 3.32
C THR A 122 -23.32 -8.65 3.63
N GLN A 123 -23.44 -9.51 4.64
CA GLN A 123 -24.73 -10.05 5.09
C GLN A 123 -25.78 -8.97 5.40
N HIS A 124 -25.37 -7.80 5.89
CA HIS A 124 -26.30 -6.77 6.39
C HIS A 124 -26.30 -5.46 5.59
N LYS A 125 -25.32 -5.24 4.70
CA LYS A 125 -25.21 -3.96 3.98
C LYS A 125 -24.24 -4.03 2.81
N ARG A 126 -24.37 -3.04 1.91
CA ARG A 126 -23.33 -2.71 0.94
C ARG A 126 -22.21 -1.91 1.60
N ARG A 127 -20.99 -2.13 1.14
CA ARG A 127 -19.80 -1.37 1.50
C ARG A 127 -19.13 -0.89 0.22
N CYS A 128 -18.77 0.39 0.22
CA CYS A 128 -18.04 1.01 -0.86
C CYS A 128 -16.69 1.48 -0.31
N TYR A 129 -15.62 1.16 -1.03
CA TYR A 129 -14.27 1.59 -0.71
C TYR A 129 -13.70 2.35 -1.89
N ARG A 130 -13.37 3.63 -1.71
CA ARG A 130 -12.54 4.35 -2.67
C ARG A 130 -11.10 3.92 -2.46
N VAL A 131 -10.46 3.50 -3.54
CA VAL A 131 -9.09 3.00 -3.55
C VAL A 131 -8.27 3.69 -4.63
N GLN A 132 -7.00 3.98 -4.36
CA GLN A 132 -6.09 4.40 -5.42
C GLN A 132 -5.64 3.15 -6.18
N LEU A 133 -5.99 3.05 -7.47
CA LEU A 133 -5.62 1.94 -8.33
C LEU A 133 -5.00 2.48 -9.62
N ASP A 134 -3.87 1.90 -10.01
CA ASP A 134 -3.41 1.99 -11.39
C ASP A 134 -4.26 1.07 -12.31
N GLN A 135 -4.13 1.27 -13.61
CA GLN A 135 -4.88 0.52 -14.61
C GLN A 135 -4.58 -0.99 -14.57
N ALA A 136 -3.34 -1.38 -14.29
CA ALA A 136 -2.95 -2.79 -14.27
C ALA A 136 -3.60 -3.54 -13.09
N THR A 137 -3.58 -2.93 -11.91
CA THR A 137 -4.19 -3.44 -10.69
C THR A 137 -5.71 -3.50 -10.81
N TYR A 138 -6.33 -2.49 -11.45
CA TYR A 138 -7.75 -2.54 -11.78
C TYR A 138 -8.10 -3.75 -12.64
N GLN A 139 -7.37 -3.99 -13.74
CA GLN A 139 -7.62 -5.14 -14.63
C GLN A 139 -7.40 -6.48 -13.92
N LEU A 140 -6.38 -6.57 -13.05
CA LEU A 140 -6.16 -7.74 -12.21
C LEU A 140 -7.38 -7.99 -11.32
N LEU A 141 -7.85 -7.00 -10.56
CA LEU A 141 -9.01 -7.15 -9.67
C LEU A 141 -10.28 -7.53 -10.45
N LEU A 142 -10.51 -6.88 -11.58
CA LEU A 142 -11.67 -7.15 -12.44
C LEU A 142 -11.73 -8.62 -12.86
N THR A 143 -10.60 -9.18 -13.32
CA THR A 143 -10.54 -10.53 -13.89
C THR A 143 -10.38 -11.65 -12.86
N SER A 144 -9.78 -11.36 -11.71
CA SER A 144 -9.50 -12.37 -10.67
C SER A 144 -10.54 -12.38 -9.55
N TRP A 145 -11.00 -11.21 -9.10
CA TRP A 145 -11.80 -11.07 -7.88
C TRP A 145 -13.26 -10.70 -8.17
N PHE A 146 -13.50 -9.98 -9.26
CA PHE A 146 -14.83 -9.57 -9.71
C PHE A 146 -15.35 -10.43 -10.89
N LYS A 147 -14.66 -11.54 -11.20
CA LYS A 147 -14.91 -12.46 -12.33
C LYS A 147 -16.38 -12.87 -12.55
N PRO A 148 -17.21 -13.16 -11.51
CA PRO A 148 -18.60 -13.57 -11.73
C PRO A 148 -19.48 -12.50 -12.40
N LEU A 149 -19.07 -11.22 -12.36
CA LEU A 149 -19.82 -10.12 -12.97
C LEU A 149 -19.70 -10.08 -14.50
N GLN A 150 -18.65 -10.69 -15.07
CA GLN A 150 -18.45 -10.72 -16.53
C GLN A 150 -19.29 -11.79 -17.23
N ALA A 151 -19.85 -12.76 -16.48
CA ALA A 151 -20.63 -13.86 -17.05
C ALA A 151 -22.12 -13.53 -17.27
N VAL A 152 -22.55 -12.29 -17.00
CA VAL A 152 -23.96 -11.86 -17.06
C VAL A 152 -24.16 -10.64 -17.98
N ALA A 153 -23.26 -10.42 -18.95
CA ALA A 153 -23.43 -9.40 -19.98
C ALA A 153 -24.12 -9.98 -21.22
#